data_AF-A0A4V1KR32-F1
#
_entry.id   AF-A0A4V1KR32-F1
#
_cell.length_a   1.000
_cell.length_b   1.000
_cell.length_c   1.000
_cell.angle_alpha   90.00
_cell.angle_beta   90.00
_cell.angle_gamma   90.00
#
_symmetry.space_group_name_H-M   'P 1'
#
loop_
_entity.id
_entity.type
_entity.pdbx_description
1 polymer ?
#
loop_
_entity_poly.entity_id
_entity_poly.type
_entity_poly.pdbx_seq_one_letter_code
_entity_poly.pdbx_strand_id
1 'polypeptide(L)'
;MNLKIYCCFLVVFFATYSSLFSQNTAVGIGTTDPRMKLEVAGDALLRSGVRIGVIDNLKDDDTSTFLVQEGNARIKSLDVSNPTGAALGYIQVYEIYNPNEDWVLDFDTKVNATDFVLNAISASYDRELDLNRDSTIPYYSAFIQNDTWHIKADFPAANNRNSAEKGTWTVTTLIYSNDLSKQFGKIDISMDGGTAQTAANPFIN
;
A
#
# COMPACT_ATOMS: atom_id res chain seq x y z
N MET A 1 70.02 -17.89 29.40
CA MET A 1 68.54 -17.85 29.42
C MET A 1 68.06 -17.42 28.03
N ASN A 2 67.17 -18.17 27.37
CA ASN A 2 67.02 -18.16 25.90
C ASN A 2 65.90 -17.19 25.45
N LEU A 3 66.24 -16.07 24.81
CA LEU A 3 65.32 -15.02 24.35
C LEU A 3 64.19 -15.56 23.44
N LYS A 4 64.46 -16.66 22.72
CA LYS A 4 63.46 -17.36 21.88
C LYS A 4 62.28 -17.93 22.67
N ILE A 5 62.52 -18.39 23.90
CA ILE A 5 61.48 -18.98 24.76
C ILE A 5 60.50 -17.89 25.23
N TYR A 6 61.01 -16.72 25.62
CA TYR A 6 60.18 -15.58 26.01
C TYR A 6 59.37 -15.03 24.84
N CYS A 7 59.96 -14.96 23.65
CA CYS A 7 59.26 -14.52 22.44
C CYS A 7 58.11 -15.48 22.08
N CYS A 8 58.33 -16.79 22.18
CA CYS A 8 57.26 -17.78 22.01
C CYS A 8 56.12 -17.60 23.03
N PHE A 9 56.45 -17.41 24.31
CA PHE A 9 55.44 -17.18 25.34
C PHE A 9 54.63 -15.89 25.10
N LEU A 10 55.29 -14.82 24.64
CA LEU A 10 54.65 -13.54 24.37
C LEU A 10 53.72 -13.60 23.14
N VAL A 11 54.11 -14.35 22.09
CA VAL A 11 53.27 -14.58 20.91
C VAL A 11 52.03 -15.42 21.26
N VAL A 12 52.18 -16.47 22.07
CA VAL A 12 51.05 -17.28 22.54
C VAL A 12 50.10 -16.46 23.42
N PHE A 13 50.63 -15.58 24.27
CA PHE A 13 49.83 -14.68 25.08
C PHE A 13 49.02 -13.70 24.21
N PHE A 14 49.63 -13.03 23.23
CA PHE A 14 48.92 -12.12 22.33
C PHE A 14 47.86 -12.83 21.46
N ALA A 15 48.15 -14.04 20.98
CA ALA A 15 47.23 -14.82 20.15
C ALA A 15 46.01 -15.35 20.93
N THR A 16 46.15 -15.58 22.24
CA THR A 16 45.05 -16.08 23.09
C THR A 16 44.23 -14.97 23.73
N TYR A 17 44.81 -13.78 23.92
CA TYR A 17 44.08 -12.62 24.46
C TYR A 17 43.22 -11.92 23.40
N SER A 18 43.62 -11.92 22.13
CA SER A 18 42.89 -11.24 21.06
C SER A 18 41.47 -11.79 20.83
N SER A 19 41.25 -13.09 21.05
CA SER A 19 39.93 -13.72 20.92
C SER A 19 38.96 -13.38 22.07
N LEU A 20 39.48 -13.00 23.25
CA LEU A 20 38.67 -12.60 24.41
C LEU A 20 38.08 -11.18 24.27
N PHE A 21 38.72 -10.31 23.48
CA PHE A 21 38.23 -8.95 23.23
C PHE A 21 37.26 -8.87 22.04
N SER A 22 37.21 -9.88 21.19
CA SER A 22 36.40 -9.88 19.97
C SER A 22 34.88 -9.85 20.20
N GLN A 23 34.39 -10.12 21.43
CA GLN A 23 32.97 -10.34 21.70
C GLN A 23 32.39 -9.47 22.82
N ASN A 24 33.19 -8.69 23.53
CA ASN A 24 32.77 -8.04 24.78
C ASN A 24 32.12 -6.66 24.61
N THR A 25 32.36 -5.96 23.49
CA THR A 25 31.87 -4.58 23.28
C THR A 25 30.93 -4.49 22.08
N ALA A 26 31.39 -4.83 20.89
CA ALA A 26 30.60 -4.99 19.68
C ALA A 26 31.35 -5.84 18.65
N VAL A 27 30.62 -6.62 17.86
CA VAL A 27 31.16 -7.44 16.77
C VAL A 27 30.91 -6.71 15.45
N GLY A 28 31.97 -6.17 14.84
CA GLY A 28 31.94 -5.59 13.49
C GLY A 28 32.52 -6.55 12.45
N ILE A 29 31.75 -6.86 11.41
CA ILE A 29 32.24 -7.57 10.22
C ILE A 29 32.24 -6.58 9.06
N GLY A 30 33.43 -6.25 8.54
CA GLY A 30 33.57 -5.24 7.47
C GLY A 30 33.46 -3.78 7.94
N THR A 31 33.36 -3.54 9.25
CA THR A 31 33.39 -2.20 9.87
C THR A 31 34.27 -2.22 11.12
N THR A 32 34.99 -1.12 11.38
CA THR A 32 35.81 -0.93 12.59
C THR A 32 35.10 -0.14 13.68
N ASP A 33 33.97 0.48 13.37
CA ASP A 33 33.16 1.27 14.30
C ASP A 33 31.70 0.79 14.26
N PRO A 34 31.38 -0.32 14.94
CA PRO A 34 30.03 -0.86 14.96
C PRO A 34 29.09 0.04 15.77
N ARG A 35 27.94 0.40 15.18
CA ARG A 35 26.88 1.20 15.80
C ARG A 35 26.03 0.39 16.78
N MET A 36 26.02 -0.93 16.61
CA MET A 36 25.26 -1.88 17.41
C MET A 36 26.17 -3.02 17.87
N LYS A 37 25.70 -3.82 18.85
CA LYS A 37 26.46 -4.98 19.37
C LYS A 37 26.89 -5.99 18.30
N LEU A 38 26.16 -6.07 17.19
CA LEU A 38 26.55 -6.82 16.00
C LEU A 38 26.23 -5.94 14.78
N GLU A 39 27.24 -5.67 13.95
CA GLU A 39 27.08 -4.98 12.67
C GLU A 39 27.87 -5.70 11.57
N VAL A 40 27.19 -5.97 10.45
CA VAL A 40 27.81 -6.54 9.25
C VAL A 40 27.68 -5.52 8.12
N ALA A 41 28.80 -4.91 7.74
CA ALA A 41 28.87 -4.01 6.60
C ALA A 41 29.05 -4.84 5.31
N GLY A 42 27.98 -5.53 4.91
CA GLY A 42 27.95 -6.44 3.77
C GLY A 42 26.85 -7.50 3.92
N ASP A 43 27.02 -8.62 3.22
CA ASP A 43 26.05 -9.72 3.24
C ASP A 43 26.23 -10.62 4.47
N ALA A 44 25.12 -11.05 5.06
CA ALA A 44 25.09 -12.05 6.14
C ALA A 44 24.27 -13.27 5.72
N LEU A 45 24.82 -14.47 5.89
CA LEU A 45 24.10 -15.74 5.67
C LEU A 45 23.66 -16.34 7.00
N LEU A 46 22.35 -16.48 7.18
CA LEU A 46 21.74 -17.11 8.35
C LEU A 46 21.12 -18.45 7.93
N ARG A 47 21.57 -19.56 8.55
CA ARG A 47 21.15 -20.91 8.14
C ARG A 47 19.82 -21.38 8.72
N SER A 48 19.44 -20.89 9.89
CA SER A 48 18.23 -21.35 10.60
C SER A 48 17.20 -20.25 10.79
N GLY A 49 17.58 -19.13 11.39
CA GLY A 49 16.67 -17.99 11.59
C GLY A 49 17.20 -16.99 12.61
N VAL A 50 16.51 -15.85 12.70
CA VAL A 50 16.77 -14.79 13.70
C VAL A 50 15.55 -14.68 14.59
N ARG A 51 15.76 -14.72 15.90
CA ARG A 51 14.72 -14.43 16.88
C ARG A 51 14.90 -13.00 17.38
N ILE A 52 13.92 -12.15 17.12
CA ILE A 52 13.88 -10.80 17.68
C ILE A 52 13.18 -10.89 19.04
N GLY A 53 13.91 -10.59 20.11
CA GLY A 53 13.42 -10.77 21.49
C GLY A 53 12.50 -9.65 21.97
N VAL A 54 12.76 -8.42 21.54
CA VAL A 54 11.99 -7.22 21.88
C VAL A 54 11.77 -6.45 20.58
N ILE A 55 10.53 -6.06 20.34
CA ILE A 55 10.15 -5.11 19.30
C ILE A 55 9.61 -3.91 20.07
N ASP A 56 10.36 -2.81 20.07
CA ASP A 56 9.90 -1.57 20.70
C ASP A 56 8.70 -1.02 19.92
N ASN A 57 7.78 -0.36 20.62
CA ASN A 57 6.69 0.35 19.95
C ASN A 57 7.25 1.49 19.11
N LEU A 58 6.62 1.71 17.95
CA LEU A 58 6.87 2.91 17.15
C LEU A 58 6.54 4.16 17.97
N LYS A 59 7.43 5.14 17.91
CA LYS A 59 7.20 6.51 18.40
C LYS A 59 6.72 7.38 17.25
N ASP A 60 6.10 8.51 17.56
CA ASP A 60 5.53 9.41 16.55
C ASP A 60 6.56 9.93 15.53
N ASP A 61 7.83 10.05 15.94
CA ASP A 61 8.92 10.50 15.08
C ASP A 61 9.59 9.35 14.29
N ASP A 62 9.20 8.09 14.52
CA ASP A 62 9.78 6.94 13.84
C ASP A 62 9.22 6.80 12.41
N THR A 63 10.10 6.65 11.42
CA THR A 63 9.69 6.32 10.06
C THR A 63 9.27 4.86 9.98
N SER A 64 7.99 4.62 9.66
CA SER A 64 7.47 3.27 9.46
C SER A 64 7.82 2.76 8.07
N THR A 65 8.38 1.55 8.00
CA THR A 65 8.67 0.85 6.76
C THR A 65 7.93 -0.48 6.78
N PHE A 66 7.18 -0.78 5.72
CA PHE A 66 6.51 -2.08 5.63
C PHE A 66 7.54 -3.13 5.26
N LEU A 67 7.53 -4.26 5.96
CA LEU A 67 8.31 -5.43 5.59
C LEU A 67 7.41 -6.34 4.75
N VAL A 68 7.81 -6.55 3.50
CA VAL A 68 7.12 -7.46 2.58
C VAL A 68 7.97 -8.70 2.43
N GLN A 69 7.36 -9.87 2.58
CA GLN A 69 8.02 -11.14 2.31
C GLN A 69 7.87 -11.49 0.83
N GLU A 70 8.98 -11.47 0.10
CA GLU A 70 9.04 -11.95 -1.28
C GLU A 70 9.40 -13.45 -1.27
N GLY A 71 8.40 -14.32 -1.46
CA GLY A 71 8.59 -15.76 -1.60
C GLY A 71 9.43 -16.42 -0.49
N ASN A 72 10.28 -17.38 -0.89
CA ASN A 72 11.00 -18.32 -0.02
C ASN A 72 12.13 -17.67 0.81
N ALA A 73 11.77 -16.79 1.74
CA ALA A 73 12.61 -16.22 2.80
C ALA A 73 13.42 -14.94 2.48
N ARG A 74 12.98 -14.12 1.51
CA ARG A 74 13.48 -12.74 1.39
C ARG A 74 12.50 -11.77 2.04
N ILE A 75 13.01 -10.92 2.91
CA ILE A 75 12.26 -9.75 3.42
C ILE A 75 12.79 -8.53 2.67
N LYS A 76 11.89 -7.79 2.03
CA LYS A 76 12.16 -6.49 1.42
C LYS A 76 11.46 -5.41 2.24
N SER A 77 12.14 -4.28 2.44
CA SER A 77 11.50 -3.07 2.92
C SER A 77 10.78 -2.39 1.77
N LEU A 78 9.50 -2.09 1.96
CA LEU A 78 8.77 -1.15 1.12
C LEU A 78 8.91 0.24 1.73
N ASP A 79 9.65 1.10 1.03
CA ASP A 79 9.75 2.52 1.37
C ASP A 79 8.48 3.24 0.92
N VAL A 80 7.59 3.51 1.87
CA VAL A 80 6.33 4.22 1.65
C VAL A 80 6.48 5.74 1.70
N SER A 81 7.69 6.26 1.97
CA SER A 81 7.97 7.70 1.95
C SER A 81 8.32 8.22 0.56
N ASN A 82 8.67 7.32 -0.37
CA ASN A 82 8.98 7.67 -1.75
C ASN A 82 7.70 7.67 -2.61
N PRO A 83 7.23 8.83 -3.10
CA PRO A 83 6.00 8.93 -3.89
C PRO A 83 6.10 8.27 -5.27
N THR A 84 7.30 7.88 -5.71
CA THR A 84 7.54 7.20 -6.99
C THR A 84 7.80 5.69 -6.83
N GLY A 85 7.87 5.19 -5.60
CA GLY A 85 8.04 3.76 -5.29
C GLY A 85 6.73 2.98 -5.40
N ALA A 86 6.80 1.65 -5.24
CA ALA A 86 5.58 0.85 -5.14
C ALA A 86 4.79 1.29 -3.88
N ALA A 87 3.49 1.56 -4.04
CA ALA A 87 2.61 1.96 -2.95
C ALA A 87 1.60 0.87 -2.66
N LEU A 88 1.12 0.80 -1.41
CA LEU A 88 0.03 -0.12 -1.05
C LEU A 88 -1.31 0.30 -1.67
N GLY A 89 -1.45 1.59 -1.95
CA GLY A 89 -2.57 2.15 -2.68
C GLY A 89 -2.22 3.55 -3.18
N TYR A 90 -2.97 3.98 -4.18
CA TYR A 90 -2.84 5.26 -4.87
C TYR A 90 -4.13 6.04 -4.66
N ILE A 91 -3.99 7.32 -4.31
CA ILE A 91 -5.11 8.26 -4.38
C ILE A 91 -4.97 9.00 -5.71
N GLN A 92 -5.91 8.76 -6.62
CA GLN A 92 -5.92 9.39 -7.94
C GLN A 92 -7.16 10.28 -8.08
N VAL A 93 -6.96 11.52 -8.52
CA VAL A 93 -8.04 12.46 -8.82
C VAL A 93 -8.23 12.51 -10.34
N TYR A 94 -9.46 12.29 -10.80
CA TYR A 94 -9.87 12.49 -12.19
C TYR A 94 -10.68 13.78 -12.27
N GLU A 95 -10.23 14.71 -13.10
CA GLU A 95 -10.99 15.90 -13.48
C GLU A 95 -11.60 15.66 -14.86
N ILE A 96 -12.91 15.42 -14.90
CA ILE A 96 -13.66 15.12 -16.11
C ILE A 96 -14.34 16.40 -16.57
N TYR A 97 -13.74 17.04 -17.57
CA TYR A 97 -14.18 18.33 -18.09
C TYR A 97 -15.28 18.20 -19.13
N ASN A 98 -16.20 19.16 -19.10
CA ASN A 98 -17.25 19.35 -20.11
C ASN A 98 -18.03 18.06 -20.43
N PRO A 99 -18.62 17.35 -19.44
CA PRO A 99 -19.56 16.28 -19.76
C PRO A 99 -20.76 16.83 -20.54
N ASN A 100 -21.61 15.93 -21.03
CA ASN A 100 -22.92 16.34 -21.50
C ASN A 100 -23.74 16.82 -20.30
N GLU A 101 -23.67 18.12 -20.02
CA GLU A 101 -24.11 18.72 -18.76
C GLU A 101 -23.32 18.16 -17.56
N ASP A 102 -23.98 17.48 -16.64
CA ASP A 102 -23.37 16.76 -15.52
C ASP A 102 -23.29 15.24 -15.76
N TRP A 103 -23.78 14.74 -16.90
CA TRP A 103 -23.86 13.31 -17.12
C TRP A 103 -22.54 12.69 -17.59
N VAL A 104 -21.92 11.90 -16.73
CA VAL A 104 -20.84 10.96 -17.07
C VAL A 104 -21.40 9.56 -17.08
N LEU A 105 -21.75 9.06 -18.26
CA LEU A 105 -22.28 7.70 -18.42
C LEU A 105 -21.19 6.64 -18.29
N ASP A 106 -20.06 6.86 -18.95
CA ASP A 106 -19.00 5.88 -19.11
C ASP A 106 -17.64 6.57 -19.35
N PHE A 107 -16.85 6.72 -18.28
CA PHE A 107 -15.46 7.19 -18.34
C PHE A 107 -14.49 6.03 -18.05
N ASP A 108 -13.80 5.55 -19.09
CA ASP A 108 -12.77 4.52 -18.97
C ASP A 108 -11.47 5.08 -18.36
N THR A 109 -11.12 4.61 -17.16
CA THR A 109 -9.91 5.04 -16.45
C THR A 109 -8.63 4.43 -17.00
N LYS A 110 -8.74 3.39 -17.85
CA LYS A 110 -7.66 2.52 -18.32
C LYS A 110 -6.94 1.73 -17.22
N VAL A 111 -7.43 1.77 -15.98
CA VAL A 111 -6.89 0.94 -14.88
C VAL A 111 -7.35 -0.50 -15.08
N ASN A 112 -6.41 -1.43 -15.19
CA ASN A 112 -6.68 -2.85 -15.41
C ASN A 112 -7.38 -3.47 -14.18
N ALA A 113 -8.56 -4.06 -14.39
CA ALA A 113 -9.36 -4.67 -13.33
C ALA A 113 -8.83 -6.03 -12.84
N THR A 114 -7.95 -6.66 -13.61
CA THR A 114 -7.25 -7.90 -13.23
C THR A 114 -6.09 -7.63 -12.28
N ASP A 115 -5.46 -6.46 -12.39
CA ASP A 115 -4.28 -6.11 -11.59
C ASP A 115 -4.63 -5.25 -10.36
N PHE A 116 -5.71 -4.45 -10.48
CA PHE A 116 -6.07 -3.45 -9.47
C PHE A 116 -7.56 -3.47 -9.13
N VAL A 117 -7.86 -3.02 -7.92
CA VAL A 117 -9.19 -2.56 -7.50
C VAL A 117 -9.20 -1.03 -7.49
N LEU A 118 -10.30 -0.44 -7.97
CA LEU A 118 -10.54 1.00 -7.90
C LEU A 118 -11.86 1.28 -7.19
N ASN A 119 -11.81 2.16 -6.18
CA ASN A 119 -13.00 2.66 -5.50
C ASN A 119 -13.12 4.16 -5.73
N ALA A 120 -14.29 4.65 -6.15
CA ALA A 120 -14.59 6.07 -6.11
C ALA A 120 -14.96 6.45 -4.66
N ILE A 121 -14.14 7.27 -4.01
CA ILE A 121 -14.30 7.62 -2.59
C ILE A 121 -14.90 9.01 -2.38
N SER A 122 -14.84 9.88 -3.39
CA SER A 122 -15.49 11.19 -3.39
C SER A 122 -15.76 11.62 -4.83
N ALA A 123 -16.85 12.35 -5.04
CA ALA A 123 -17.13 13.01 -6.30
C ALA A 123 -17.85 14.34 -6.04
N SER A 124 -17.49 15.38 -6.79
CA SER A 124 -18.15 16.67 -6.76
C SER A 124 -18.28 17.25 -8.17
N TYR A 125 -19.38 17.96 -8.41
CA TYR A 125 -19.62 18.72 -9.63
C TYR A 125 -19.58 20.22 -9.32
N ASP A 126 -18.99 21.01 -10.20
CA ASP A 126 -18.62 22.40 -9.92
C ASP A 126 -19.61 23.46 -10.45
N ARG A 127 -20.72 23.06 -11.06
CA ARG A 127 -21.78 23.97 -11.55
C ARG A 127 -23.06 23.86 -10.73
N GLU A 128 -23.80 24.95 -10.70
CA GLU A 128 -25.14 24.99 -10.14
C GLU A 128 -26.12 24.28 -11.07
N LEU A 129 -26.96 23.43 -10.49
CA LEU A 129 -27.96 22.64 -11.21
C LEU A 129 -29.36 23.23 -11.02
N ASP A 130 -30.16 23.18 -12.07
CA ASP A 130 -31.61 23.39 -12.00
C ASP A 130 -32.28 22.04 -11.72
N LEU A 131 -32.83 21.90 -10.52
CA LEU A 131 -33.48 20.67 -10.06
C LEU A 131 -34.98 20.75 -10.34
N ASN A 132 -35.54 19.70 -10.94
CA ASN A 132 -36.96 19.56 -11.18
C ASN A 132 -37.58 18.50 -10.24
N ARG A 133 -38.86 18.19 -10.46
CA ARG A 133 -39.61 17.22 -9.64
C ARG A 133 -39.06 15.79 -9.73
N ASP A 134 -38.45 15.45 -10.85
CA ASP A 134 -37.91 14.12 -11.14
C ASP A 134 -36.42 14.00 -10.75
N SER A 135 -35.79 15.11 -10.32
CA SER A 135 -34.40 15.10 -9.88
C SER A 135 -34.21 14.30 -8.60
N THR A 136 -33.15 13.50 -8.54
CA THR A 136 -32.81 12.68 -7.37
C THR A 136 -31.49 13.10 -6.74
N ILE A 137 -31.13 12.45 -5.62
CA ILE A 137 -29.77 12.56 -5.07
C ILE A 137 -28.73 12.13 -6.13
N PRO A 138 -27.54 12.72 -6.13
CA PRO A 138 -26.48 12.31 -7.06
C PRO A 138 -26.07 10.87 -6.81
N TYR A 139 -25.60 10.22 -7.86
CA TYR A 139 -24.88 8.97 -7.76
C TYR A 139 -23.56 9.05 -8.50
N TYR A 140 -22.55 8.39 -7.96
CA TYR A 140 -21.29 8.13 -8.63
C TYR A 140 -20.83 6.74 -8.26
N SER A 141 -20.17 6.06 -9.18
CA SER A 141 -19.67 4.71 -8.92
C SER A 141 -18.55 4.35 -9.86
N ALA A 142 -17.65 3.51 -9.37
CA ALA A 142 -16.71 2.77 -10.20
C ALA A 142 -17.31 1.40 -10.57
N PHE A 143 -17.09 0.94 -11.79
CA PHE A 143 -17.56 -0.36 -12.27
C PHE A 143 -16.57 -0.95 -13.28
N ILE A 144 -16.66 -2.25 -13.53
CA ILE A 144 -15.79 -2.93 -14.50
C ILE A 144 -16.55 -3.10 -15.82
N GLN A 145 -15.91 -2.75 -16.93
CA GLN A 145 -16.37 -3.00 -18.29
C GLN A 145 -15.14 -3.27 -19.16
N ASN A 146 -15.18 -4.28 -20.02
CA ASN A 146 -14.06 -4.62 -20.94
C ASN A 146 -12.68 -4.70 -20.24
N ASP A 147 -12.61 -5.34 -19.08
CA ASP A 147 -11.40 -5.57 -18.27
C ASP A 147 -10.72 -4.32 -17.68
N THR A 148 -11.29 -3.13 -17.83
CA THR A 148 -10.83 -1.92 -17.14
C THR A 148 -11.86 -1.39 -16.16
N TRP A 149 -11.41 -0.54 -15.24
CA TRP A 149 -12.29 0.23 -14.36
C TRP A 149 -12.82 1.47 -15.08
N HIS A 150 -14.10 1.70 -14.91
CA HIS A 150 -14.84 2.82 -15.47
C HIS A 150 -15.52 3.60 -14.35
N ILE A 151 -15.78 4.88 -14.57
CA ILE A 151 -16.50 5.77 -13.66
C ILE A 151 -17.76 6.28 -14.34
N LYS A 152 -18.84 6.33 -13.57
CA LYS A 152 -20.06 7.07 -13.91
C LYS A 152 -20.43 8.01 -12.77
N ALA A 153 -20.99 9.16 -13.12
CA ALA A 153 -21.44 10.19 -12.20
C ALA A 153 -22.59 10.99 -12.83
N ASP A 154 -23.61 11.30 -12.03
CA ASP A 154 -24.82 11.98 -12.51
C ASP A 154 -25.63 12.55 -11.34
N PHE A 155 -26.29 13.68 -11.56
CA PHE A 155 -27.49 14.09 -10.82
C PHE A 155 -28.69 13.79 -11.72
N PRO A 156 -29.39 12.65 -11.53
CA PRO A 156 -30.42 12.22 -12.46
C PRO A 156 -31.49 13.29 -12.69
N ALA A 157 -31.80 13.53 -13.96
CA ALA A 157 -32.78 14.52 -14.39
C ALA A 157 -32.50 15.95 -13.89
N ALA A 158 -31.27 16.27 -13.51
CA ALA A 158 -30.82 17.64 -13.31
C ALA A 158 -30.14 18.15 -14.57
N ASN A 159 -30.16 19.46 -14.76
CA ASN A 159 -29.46 20.13 -15.84
C ASN A 159 -28.62 21.28 -15.28
N ASN A 160 -27.63 21.76 -16.02
CA ASN A 160 -26.95 22.99 -15.63
C ASN A 160 -27.95 24.16 -15.59
N ARG A 161 -27.95 24.92 -14.48
CA ARG A 161 -28.82 26.10 -14.33
C ARG A 161 -28.61 27.10 -15.47
N ASN A 162 -27.36 27.24 -15.93
CA ASN A 162 -27.01 27.97 -17.13
C ASN A 162 -26.53 27.00 -18.21
N SER A 163 -27.32 26.81 -19.26
CA SER A 163 -27.03 25.86 -20.34
C SER A 163 -25.78 26.21 -21.17
N ALA A 164 -25.27 27.44 -21.08
CA ALA A 164 -24.03 27.85 -21.73
C ALA A 164 -22.78 27.44 -20.94
N GLU A 165 -22.93 27.16 -19.64
CA GLU A 165 -21.82 26.77 -18.78
C GLU A 165 -21.46 25.29 -18.97
N LYS A 166 -20.15 25.03 -18.86
CA LYS A 166 -19.62 23.67 -18.84
C LYS A 166 -19.08 23.40 -17.43
N GLY A 167 -19.44 22.24 -16.90
CA GLY A 167 -18.96 21.82 -15.59
C GLY A 167 -17.85 20.80 -15.67
N THR A 168 -17.31 20.52 -14.51
CA THR A 168 -16.23 19.58 -14.27
C THR A 168 -16.64 18.68 -13.11
N TRP A 169 -16.50 17.37 -13.32
CA TRP A 169 -16.51 16.41 -12.23
C TRP A 169 -15.10 16.22 -11.68
N THR A 170 -14.94 16.38 -10.37
CA THR A 170 -13.72 15.99 -9.66
C THR A 170 -14.03 14.71 -8.91
N VAL A 171 -13.44 13.59 -9.35
CA VAL A 171 -13.64 12.26 -8.75
C VAL A 171 -12.33 11.81 -8.11
N THR A 172 -12.33 11.64 -6.79
CA THR A 172 -11.21 11.04 -6.07
C THR A 172 -11.40 9.54 -5.95
N THR A 173 -10.36 8.80 -6.30
CA THR A 173 -10.34 7.35 -6.29
C THR A 173 -9.26 6.82 -5.37
N LEU A 174 -9.52 5.66 -4.78
CA LEU A 174 -8.54 4.83 -4.08
C LEU A 174 -8.29 3.57 -4.92
N ILE A 175 -7.06 3.39 -5.38
CA ILE A 175 -6.62 2.30 -6.25
C ILE A 175 -5.60 1.45 -5.51
N TYR A 176 -5.74 0.13 -5.49
CA TYR A 176 -4.75 -0.75 -4.85
C TYR A 176 -4.62 -2.07 -5.61
N SER A 177 -3.43 -2.70 -5.49
CA SER A 177 -3.16 -3.97 -6.16
C SER A 177 -4.08 -5.08 -5.67
N ASN A 178 -4.50 -5.95 -6.59
CA ASN A 178 -5.25 -7.15 -6.26
C ASN A 178 -4.49 -8.06 -5.28
N ASP A 179 -3.15 -8.05 -5.28
CA ASP A 179 -2.31 -8.81 -4.34
C ASP A 179 -2.47 -8.38 -2.88
N LEU A 180 -2.87 -7.12 -2.66
CA LEU A 180 -3.08 -6.55 -1.32
C LEU A 180 -4.54 -6.63 -0.88
N SER A 181 -5.43 -7.03 -1.78
CA SER A 181 -6.86 -7.12 -1.54
C SER A 181 -7.30 -8.57 -1.42
N LYS A 182 -7.98 -8.91 -0.32
CA LYS A 182 -8.70 -10.18 -0.26
C LYS A 182 -10.09 -9.97 -0.87
N GLN A 183 -10.23 -10.33 -2.14
CA GLN A 183 -11.51 -10.26 -2.83
C GLN A 183 -12.28 -11.56 -2.74
N PHE A 184 -13.56 -11.45 -2.41
CA PHE A 184 -14.50 -12.56 -2.48
C PHE A 184 -15.27 -12.47 -3.80
N GLY A 185 -15.73 -13.63 -4.28
CA GLY A 185 -16.55 -13.68 -5.48
C GLY A 185 -17.88 -12.95 -5.31
N LYS A 186 -18.54 -12.70 -6.45
CA LYS A 186 -19.89 -12.13 -6.51
C LYS A 186 -20.89 -13.11 -5.87
N ILE A 187 -21.81 -12.56 -5.05
CA ILE A 187 -22.96 -13.30 -4.53
C ILE A 187 -24.22 -12.72 -5.18
N ASP A 188 -24.89 -13.52 -5.99
CA ASP A 188 -26.16 -13.14 -6.61
C ASP A 188 -27.33 -13.41 -5.65
N ILE A 189 -28.11 -12.38 -5.34
CA ILE A 189 -29.29 -12.47 -4.46
C ILE A 189 -30.48 -11.85 -5.18
N SER A 190 -31.52 -12.64 -5.43
CA SER A 190 -32.81 -12.12 -5.92
C SER A 190 -33.65 -11.59 -4.74
N MET A 191 -34.22 -10.41 -4.90
CA MET A 191 -35.20 -9.85 -3.97
C MET A 191 -36.64 -10.34 -4.25
N ASP A 192 -36.89 -10.97 -5.40
CA ASP A 192 -38.21 -11.48 -5.85
C ASP A 192 -39.37 -10.47 -5.68
N GLY A 193 -39.08 -9.17 -5.84
CA GLY A 193 -40.03 -8.08 -5.67
C GLY A 193 -40.35 -7.70 -4.21
N GLY A 194 -39.70 -8.33 -3.24
CA GLY A 194 -39.83 -8.02 -1.82
C GLY A 194 -38.98 -6.84 -1.36
N THR A 195 -39.31 -6.29 -0.19
CA THR A 195 -38.56 -5.22 0.49
C THR A 195 -37.57 -5.74 1.55
N ALA A 196 -37.52 -7.05 1.77
CA ALA A 196 -36.60 -7.73 2.70
C ALA A 196 -36.24 -9.14 2.18
N GLN A 197 -34.97 -9.53 2.36
CA GLN A 197 -34.41 -10.84 2.01
C GLN A 197 -33.19 -11.11 2.90
N THR A 198 -32.73 -12.36 2.99
CA THR A 198 -31.48 -12.71 3.69
C THR A 198 -30.55 -13.48 2.77
N ALA A 199 -29.23 -13.22 2.86
CA ALA A 199 -28.23 -14.01 2.16
C ALA A 199 -28.15 -15.42 2.76
N ALA A 200 -28.08 -16.46 1.91
CA ALA A 200 -28.13 -17.84 2.36
C ALA A 200 -26.99 -18.22 3.34
N ASN A 201 -25.79 -17.67 3.13
CA ASN A 201 -24.64 -17.89 4.01
C ASN A 201 -23.85 -16.58 4.20
N PRO A 202 -23.35 -16.28 5.41
CA PRO A 202 -22.36 -15.22 5.59
C PRO A 202 -21.07 -15.58 4.86
N PHE A 203 -20.50 -14.63 4.13
CA PHE A 203 -19.24 -14.85 3.40
C PHE A 203 -17.99 -14.61 4.26
N ILE A 204 -18.16 -13.94 5.41
CA ILE A 204 -17.17 -13.76 6.48
C ILE A 204 -17.90 -13.98 7.81
N ASN A 205 -17.28 -14.72 8.73
CA ASN A 205 -17.75 -14.94 10.10
C ASN A 205 -16.97 -14.05 11.08
#